data_AF-A0A7X0E6R8-F1
#
_entry.id   AF-A0A7X0E6R8-F1
#
_cell.length_a   1.000
_cell.length_b   1.000
_cell.length_c   1.000
_cell.angle_alpha   90.00
_cell.angle_beta   90.00
_cell.angle_gamma   90.00
#
_symmetry.space_group_name_H-M   'P 1'
#
loop_
_entity.id
_entity.type
_entity.pdbx_description
1 polymer ?
#
loop_
_entity_poly.entity_id
_entity_poly.type
_entity_poly.pdbx_seq_one_letter_code
_entity_poly.pdbx_strand_id
1 'polypeptide(L)'
;MNAQRGISAITIIVLILALAVVAAIAIPAWRGHQASNRIADALKVTDAAKVVVMESATVHGGLAHIQAGELNYSPAATAGPYVAHVAIAADGRITLTTRDTGATPDPVLLLSPSENAGNNNAAPISWSCSVVAGDPDLVPASCRTTLPATAPATSIAPTSAATAAAVSPAHSS
;
A
#
# COMPACT_ATOMS: atom_id res chain seq x y z
N MET A 1 61.65 -7.18 26.47
CA MET A 1 60.80 -7.49 27.64
C MET A 1 59.44 -6.87 27.36
N ASN A 2 58.51 -7.66 26.87
CA ASN A 2 57.26 -7.16 26.31
C ASN A 2 56.28 -7.02 27.47
N ALA A 3 56.11 -5.80 27.96
CA ALA A 3 55.14 -5.49 29.00
C ALA A 3 53.73 -5.76 28.45
N GLN A 4 53.19 -6.95 28.70
CA GLN A 4 51.79 -7.22 28.47
C GLN A 4 50.99 -6.49 29.56
N ARG A 5 50.62 -5.24 29.27
CA ARG A 5 49.58 -4.51 30.02
C ARG A 5 48.26 -5.20 29.73
N GLY A 6 47.90 -6.17 30.55
CA GLY A 6 46.59 -6.81 30.50
C GLY A 6 45.50 -5.77 30.77
N ILE A 7 44.50 -5.71 29.89
CA ILE A 7 43.26 -4.97 30.14
C ILE A 7 42.66 -5.48 31.46
N SER A 8 42.31 -4.57 32.37
CA SER A 8 41.75 -4.96 33.66
C SER A 8 40.41 -5.68 33.48
N ALA A 9 40.20 -6.76 34.23
CA ALA A 9 38.94 -7.51 34.19
C ALA A 9 37.73 -6.62 34.51
N ILE A 10 37.91 -5.60 35.35
CA ILE A 10 36.85 -4.64 35.66
C ILE A 10 36.46 -3.79 34.44
N THR A 11 37.41 -3.46 33.57
CA THR A 11 37.16 -2.71 32.35
C THR A 11 36.30 -3.54 31.39
N ILE A 12 36.55 -4.85 31.31
CA ILE A 12 35.77 -5.77 30.47
C ILE A 12 34.34 -5.91 31.03
N ILE A 13 34.17 -6.04 32.34
CA ILE A 13 32.83 -6.18 32.97
C ILE A 13 31.99 -4.92 32.76
N VAL A 14 32.56 -3.73 33.00
CA VAL A 14 31.84 -2.46 32.80
C VAL A 14 31.47 -2.25 31.33
N LEU A 15 32.36 -2.64 30.40
CA LEU A 15 32.06 -2.60 28.96
C LEU A 15 30.89 -3.52 28.58
N ILE A 16 30.86 -4.75 29.09
CA ILE A 16 29.77 -5.69 28.82
C ILE A 16 28.43 -5.15 29.33
N LEU A 17 28.42 -4.57 30.53
CA LEU A 17 27.20 -3.97 31.10
C LEU A 17 26.69 -2.80 30.26
N ALA A 18 27.58 -1.90 29.82
CA ALA A 18 27.21 -0.80 28.96
C ALA A 18 26.64 -1.30 27.62
N LEU A 19 27.27 -2.29 26.99
CA LEU A 19 26.79 -2.90 25.75
C LEU A 19 25.43 -3.58 25.91
N ALA A 20 25.17 -4.24 27.05
CA ALA A 20 23.90 -4.87 27.34
C ALA A 20 22.74 -3.85 27.39
N VAL A 21 22.96 -2.70 28.04
CA VAL A 21 21.95 -1.62 28.09
C VAL A 21 21.70 -1.01 26.71
N VAL A 22 22.76 -0.74 25.93
CA VAL A 22 22.63 -0.21 24.56
C VAL A 22 21.87 -1.19 23.67
N ALA A 23 22.20 -2.48 23.74
CA ALA A 23 21.54 -3.52 22.96
C ALA A 23 20.04 -3.63 23.30
N ALA A 24 19.67 -3.52 24.58
CA ALA A 24 18.28 -3.58 25.01
C ALA A 24 17.39 -2.51 24.36
N ILE A 25 17.93 -1.31 24.11
CA ILE A 25 17.19 -0.20 23.48
C ILE A 25 17.25 -0.28 21.94
N ALA A 26 18.40 -0.67 21.38
CA ALA A 26 18.59 -0.69 19.94
C ALA A 26 17.83 -1.82 19.22
N ILE A 27 17.79 -3.02 19.80
CA ILE A 27 17.15 -4.20 19.19
C ILE A 27 15.68 -3.99 18.84
N PRO A 28 14.79 -3.47 19.72
CA PRO A 28 13.37 -3.32 19.38
C PRO A 28 13.15 -2.38 18.19
N ALA A 29 13.88 -1.27 18.11
CA ALA A 29 13.79 -0.35 16.98
C ALA A 29 14.30 -0.97 15.67
N TRP A 30 15.39 -1.74 15.73
CA TRP A 30 15.97 -2.37 14.55
C TRP A 30 15.05 -3.39 13.89
N ARG A 31 14.26 -4.12 14.68
CA ARG A 31 13.29 -5.09 14.15
C ARG A 31 12.19 -4.39 13.34
N GLY A 32 11.70 -3.25 13.79
CA GLY A 32 10.68 -2.46 13.07
C GLY A 32 11.20 -1.92 11.73
N HIS A 33 12.42 -1.38 11.70
CA HIS A 33 13.02 -0.90 10.44
C HIS A 33 13.26 -2.02 9.43
N GLN A 34 13.69 -3.19 9.88
CA GLN A 34 13.85 -4.35 9.00
C GLN A 34 12.50 -4.80 8.43
N ALA A 35 11.45 -4.84 9.24
CA ALA A 35 10.11 -5.15 8.77
C ALA A 35 9.61 -4.13 7.73
N SER A 36 9.79 -2.83 7.99
CA SER A 36 9.39 -1.77 7.07
C SER A 36 10.12 -1.83 5.73
N ASN A 37 11.41 -2.15 5.73
CA ASN A 37 12.18 -2.36 4.50
C ASN A 37 11.65 -3.56 3.70
N ARG A 38 11.37 -4.68 4.37
CA ARG A 38 10.82 -5.88 3.72
C ARG A 38 9.42 -5.65 3.14
N ILE A 39 8.58 -4.89 3.85
CA ILE A 39 7.26 -4.46 3.37
C ILE A 39 7.40 -3.53 2.16
N ALA A 40 8.36 -2.59 2.18
CA ALA A 40 8.64 -1.73 1.04
C ALA A 40 9.13 -2.52 -0.18
N ASP A 41 9.94 -3.56 0.02
CA ASP A 41 10.35 -4.47 -1.05
C ASP A 41 9.18 -5.29 -1.59
N ALA A 42 8.29 -5.79 -0.72
CA ALA A 42 7.05 -6.44 -1.14
C ALA A 42 6.15 -5.48 -1.95
N LEU A 43 6.11 -4.20 -1.60
CA LEU A 43 5.31 -3.20 -2.30
C LEU A 43 5.80 -2.95 -3.73
N LYS A 44 7.11 -2.97 -3.99
CA LYS A 44 7.69 -2.78 -5.35
C LYS A 44 7.20 -3.83 -6.34
N VAL A 45 6.93 -5.05 -5.86
CA VAL A 45 6.37 -6.14 -6.68
C VAL A 45 5.02 -5.74 -7.29
N THR A 46 4.23 -4.90 -6.60
CA THR A 46 2.92 -4.46 -7.09
C THR A 46 3.01 -3.54 -8.31
N ASP A 47 4.18 -2.99 -8.65
CA ASP A 47 4.31 -2.10 -9.80
C ASP A 47 4.01 -2.80 -11.13
N ALA A 48 4.33 -4.09 -11.25
CA ALA A 48 3.94 -4.89 -12.41
C ALA A 48 2.40 -5.04 -12.51
N ALA A 49 1.72 -5.25 -11.37
CA ALA A 49 0.27 -5.31 -11.33
C ALA A 49 -0.37 -3.96 -11.69
N LYS A 50 0.22 -2.83 -11.26
CA LYS A 50 -0.24 -1.49 -11.66
C LYS A 50 -0.17 -1.30 -13.17
N VAL A 51 0.89 -1.78 -13.82
CA VAL A 51 1.02 -1.70 -15.29
C VAL A 51 -0.10 -2.47 -15.97
N VAL A 52 -0.40 -3.69 -15.52
CA VAL A 52 -1.52 -4.49 -16.06
C VAL A 52 -2.86 -3.77 -15.90
N VAL A 53 -3.11 -3.14 -14.75
CA VAL A 53 -4.33 -2.34 -14.51
C VAL A 53 -4.39 -1.14 -15.45
N MET A 54 -3.29 -0.41 -15.64
CA MET A 54 -3.24 0.76 -16.52
C MET A 54 -3.49 0.38 -18.00
N GLU A 55 -2.88 -0.71 -18.47
CA GLU A 55 -3.12 -1.23 -19.82
C GLU A 55 -4.58 -1.63 -19.99
N SER A 56 -5.14 -2.32 -18.99
CA SER A 56 -6.52 -2.81 -19.05
C SER A 56 -7.54 -1.68 -18.98
N ALA A 57 -7.31 -0.66 -18.16
CA ALA A 57 -8.10 0.56 -18.15
C ALA A 57 -8.09 1.25 -19.52
N THR A 58 -6.92 1.28 -20.18
CA THR A 58 -6.79 1.86 -21.53
C THR A 58 -7.58 1.07 -22.57
N VAL A 59 -7.52 -0.27 -22.52
CA VAL A 59 -8.25 -1.16 -23.45
C VAL A 59 -9.77 -1.11 -23.23
N HIS A 60 -10.21 -1.06 -21.99
CA HIS A 60 -11.64 -1.10 -21.63
C HIS A 60 -12.29 0.28 -21.53
N GLY A 61 -11.51 1.36 -21.69
CA GLY A 61 -12.01 2.74 -21.64
C GLY A 61 -12.28 3.28 -20.23
N GLY A 62 -11.57 2.76 -19.23
CA GLY A 62 -11.56 3.25 -17.85
C GLY A 62 -11.52 2.13 -16.80
N LEU A 63 -11.20 2.50 -15.56
CA LEU A 63 -11.12 1.57 -14.43
C LEU A 63 -12.46 0.88 -14.14
N ALA A 64 -13.58 1.60 -14.25
CA ALA A 64 -14.92 1.09 -13.95
C ALA A 64 -15.37 -0.08 -14.86
N HIS A 65 -14.66 -0.30 -15.96
CA HIS A 65 -14.93 -1.37 -16.91
C HIS A 65 -14.08 -2.62 -16.65
N ILE A 66 -13.14 -2.59 -15.71
CA ILE A 66 -12.32 -3.75 -15.33
C ILE A 66 -13.12 -4.65 -14.39
N GLN A 67 -13.41 -5.89 -14.81
CA GLN A 67 -13.99 -6.90 -13.92
C GLN A 67 -12.91 -7.74 -13.25
N ALA A 68 -13.27 -8.33 -12.11
CA ALA A 68 -12.38 -9.26 -11.41
C ALA A 68 -12.14 -10.52 -12.26
N GLY A 69 -10.88 -10.91 -12.43
CA GLY A 69 -10.50 -12.13 -13.15
C GLY A 69 -10.39 -12.01 -14.67
N GLU A 70 -10.71 -10.86 -15.26
CA GLU A 70 -10.47 -10.58 -16.69
C GLU A 70 -8.98 -10.34 -16.99
N LEU A 71 -8.22 -9.97 -15.96
CA LEU A 71 -6.82 -9.68 -16.07
C LEU A 71 -6.01 -10.97 -16.04
N ASN A 72 -5.26 -11.25 -17.12
CA ASN A 72 -4.27 -12.34 -17.17
C ASN A 72 -3.00 -12.01 -16.35
N TYR A 73 -3.19 -11.61 -15.09
CA TYR A 73 -2.11 -11.39 -14.15
C TYR A 73 -1.77 -12.72 -13.46
N SER A 74 -0.57 -13.24 -13.71
CA SER A 74 -0.08 -14.43 -13.02
C SER A 74 0.65 -14.03 -11.74
N PRO A 75 0.09 -14.31 -10.54
CA PRO A 75 0.74 -13.98 -9.27
C PRO A 75 2.07 -14.72 -9.07
N ALA A 76 2.28 -15.84 -9.77
CA ALA A 76 3.54 -16.58 -9.76
C ALA A 76 4.69 -15.81 -10.43
N ALA A 77 4.40 -14.93 -11.40
CA ALA A 77 5.42 -14.12 -12.08
C ALA A 77 5.96 -12.99 -11.18
N THR A 78 5.32 -12.72 -10.05
CA THR A 78 5.67 -11.64 -9.11
C THR A 78 5.90 -12.16 -7.69
N ALA A 79 6.34 -13.42 -7.55
CA ALA A 79 6.66 -14.00 -6.25
C ALA A 79 7.98 -13.43 -5.69
N GLY A 80 7.87 -12.40 -4.84
CA GLY A 80 8.96 -11.95 -3.97
C GLY A 80 9.00 -12.74 -2.65
N PRO A 81 10.14 -12.76 -1.95
CA PRO A 81 10.29 -13.50 -0.68
C PRO A 81 9.30 -13.06 0.40
N TYR A 82 8.84 -11.79 0.35
CA TYR A 82 7.93 -11.20 1.33
C TYR A 82 6.50 -11.04 0.83
N VAL A 83 6.17 -11.64 -0.32
CA VAL A 83 4.85 -11.52 -0.97
C VAL A 83 4.17 -12.88 -0.90
N ALA A 84 3.09 -12.99 -0.13
CA ALA A 84 2.28 -14.21 -0.09
C ALA A 84 1.39 -14.30 -1.34
N HIS A 85 0.69 -13.20 -1.64
CA HIS A 85 -0.25 -13.16 -2.76
C HIS A 85 -0.47 -11.72 -3.23
N VAL A 86 -0.69 -11.57 -4.53
CA VAL A 86 -1.16 -10.32 -5.14
C VAL A 86 -2.43 -10.66 -5.93
N ALA A 87 -3.52 -10.00 -5.58
CA ALA A 87 -4.80 -10.15 -6.27
C ALA A 87 -5.21 -8.81 -6.87
N ILE A 88 -5.80 -8.85 -8.08
CA ILE A 88 -6.41 -7.68 -8.70
C ILE A 88 -7.92 -7.93 -8.78
N ALA A 89 -8.68 -7.06 -8.15
CA ALA A 89 -10.14 -7.09 -8.13
C ALA A 89 -10.72 -6.14 -9.19
N ALA A 90 -12.06 -6.03 -9.19
CA ALA A 90 -12.75 -5.03 -10.02
C ALA A 90 -12.25 -3.61 -9.74
N ASP A 91 -12.46 -2.73 -10.71
CA ASP A 91 -11.95 -1.35 -10.71
C ASP A 91 -10.41 -1.26 -10.62
N GLY A 92 -9.69 -2.35 -10.87
CA GLY A 92 -8.23 -2.39 -10.80
C GLY A 92 -7.65 -2.31 -9.39
N ARG A 93 -8.44 -2.58 -8.33
CA ARG A 93 -7.95 -2.60 -6.95
C ARG A 93 -6.97 -3.75 -6.74
N ILE A 94 -5.78 -3.44 -6.22
CA ILE A 94 -4.72 -4.43 -6.00
C ILE A 94 -4.60 -4.70 -4.50
N THR A 95 -4.76 -5.96 -4.10
CA THR A 95 -4.51 -6.41 -2.73
C THR A 95 -3.19 -7.14 -2.66
N LEU A 96 -2.26 -6.60 -1.88
CA LEU A 96 -0.98 -7.21 -1.54
C LEU A 96 -1.07 -7.86 -0.17
N THR A 97 -0.95 -9.19 -0.12
CA THR A 97 -0.79 -9.94 1.12
C THR A 97 0.69 -10.23 1.30
N THR A 98 1.28 -9.74 2.39
CA THR A 98 2.70 -9.99 2.70
C THR A 98 2.88 -11.26 3.52
N ARG A 99 4.12 -11.75 3.60
CA ARG A 99 4.56 -12.85 4.49
C ARG A 99 5.97 -12.59 4.95
N ASP A 100 6.35 -13.20 6.07
CA ASP A 100 7.74 -13.27 6.54
C ASP A 100 8.41 -11.88 6.68
N THR A 101 7.60 -10.82 6.87
CA THR A 101 8.11 -9.46 6.99
C THR A 101 8.78 -9.25 8.35
N GLY A 102 8.41 -10.06 9.34
CA GLY A 102 8.82 -9.88 10.73
C GLY A 102 7.91 -8.90 11.49
N ALA A 103 6.86 -8.39 10.85
CA ALA A 103 5.72 -7.79 11.53
C ALA A 103 4.81 -8.87 12.12
N THR A 104 3.98 -8.52 13.10
CA THR A 104 2.98 -9.43 13.66
C THR A 104 1.69 -8.65 13.94
N PRO A 105 0.62 -8.85 13.15
CA PRO A 105 0.55 -9.72 11.97
C PRO A 105 1.32 -9.14 10.76
N ASP A 106 1.62 -9.98 9.77
CA ASP A 106 2.11 -9.53 8.46
C ASP A 106 1.06 -8.62 7.80
N PRO A 107 1.42 -7.43 7.29
CA PRO A 107 0.45 -6.48 6.80
C PRO A 107 -0.19 -6.89 5.47
N VAL A 108 -1.44 -6.49 5.30
CA VAL A 108 -2.19 -6.57 4.04
C VAL A 108 -2.43 -5.16 3.56
N LEU A 109 -1.97 -4.85 2.34
CA LEU A 109 -2.07 -3.53 1.73
C LEU A 109 -3.07 -3.55 0.58
N LEU A 110 -3.87 -2.50 0.49
CA LEU A 110 -4.79 -2.26 -0.61
C LEU A 110 -4.34 -1.02 -1.38
N LEU A 111 -4.01 -1.21 -2.65
CA LEU A 111 -3.71 -0.15 -3.58
C LEU A 111 -4.95 0.10 -4.44
N SER A 112 -5.48 1.31 -4.38
CA SER A 112 -6.68 1.71 -5.10
C SER A 112 -6.30 2.73 -6.18
N PRO A 113 -6.52 2.41 -7.46
CA PRO A 113 -6.35 3.36 -8.54
C PRO A 113 -7.52 4.36 -8.55
N SER A 114 -7.29 5.55 -9.08
CA SER A 114 -8.32 6.54 -9.36
C SER A 114 -7.99 7.31 -10.63
N GLU A 115 -9.01 7.51 -11.46
CA GLU A 115 -8.96 8.28 -12.68
C GLU A 115 -9.63 9.64 -12.45
N ASN A 116 -9.00 10.72 -12.92
CA ASN A 116 -9.67 12.01 -12.96
C ASN A 116 -10.69 12.00 -14.12
N ALA A 117 -11.98 11.95 -13.79
CA ALA A 117 -13.10 11.87 -14.74
C ALA A 117 -13.27 13.09 -15.67
N GLY A 118 -12.32 14.02 -15.69
CA GLY A 118 -12.43 15.28 -16.43
C GLY A 118 -12.13 15.22 -17.92
N ASN A 119 -11.38 14.20 -18.40
CA ASN A 119 -10.79 14.26 -19.75
C ASN A 119 -10.57 12.85 -20.34
N ASN A 120 -11.45 12.43 -21.26
CA ASN A 120 -11.23 11.43 -22.32
C ASN A 120 -10.17 10.35 -22.05
N ASN A 121 -10.50 9.21 -21.44
CA ASN A 121 -9.78 7.90 -21.44
C ASN A 121 -8.22 7.90 -21.40
N ALA A 122 -7.60 9.01 -21.01
CA ALA A 122 -6.17 9.29 -21.11
C ALA A 122 -5.69 10.14 -19.92
N ALA A 123 -6.56 10.40 -18.95
CA ALA A 123 -6.17 11.02 -17.69
C ALA A 123 -5.20 10.08 -16.94
N PRO A 124 -4.13 10.61 -16.33
CA PRO A 124 -3.18 9.79 -15.59
C PRO A 124 -3.88 9.12 -14.40
N ILE A 125 -3.69 7.81 -14.26
CA ILE A 125 -4.20 7.03 -13.13
C ILE A 125 -3.33 7.33 -11.90
N SER A 126 -3.96 7.83 -10.85
CA SER A 126 -3.30 8.06 -9.56
C SER A 126 -3.58 6.89 -8.60
N TRP A 127 -2.62 6.60 -7.73
CA TRP A 127 -2.70 5.45 -6.82
C TRP A 127 -2.71 5.91 -5.37
N SER A 128 -3.68 5.40 -4.61
CA SER A 128 -3.70 5.49 -3.16
C SER A 128 -3.35 4.13 -2.56
N CYS A 129 -2.63 4.12 -1.44
CA CYS A 129 -2.30 2.89 -0.72
C CYS A 129 -2.84 2.98 0.70
N SER A 130 -3.39 1.86 1.18
CA SER A 130 -3.99 1.77 2.50
C SER A 130 -3.68 0.45 3.19
N VAL A 131 -3.63 0.46 4.51
CA VAL A 131 -3.50 -0.75 5.33
C VAL A 131 -4.89 -1.34 5.57
N VAL A 132 -5.06 -2.61 5.21
CA VAL A 132 -6.25 -3.42 5.51
C VAL A 132 -6.06 -4.16 6.83
N ALA A 133 -4.86 -4.69 7.05
CA ALA A 133 -4.47 -5.37 8.28
C ALA A 133 -2.98 -5.15 8.57
N GLY A 134 -2.59 -5.17 9.84
CA GLY A 134 -1.21 -4.94 10.28
C GLY A 134 -0.99 -3.57 10.91
N ASP A 135 0.26 -3.36 11.35
CA ASP A 135 0.68 -2.12 12.00
C ASP A 135 1.01 -1.04 10.94
N PRO A 136 0.30 0.10 10.90
CA PRO A 136 0.57 1.18 9.95
C PRO A 136 1.91 1.87 10.17
N ASP A 137 2.53 1.77 11.35
CA ASP A 137 3.84 2.38 11.57
C ASP A 137 4.97 1.63 10.86
N LEU A 138 4.75 0.33 10.61
CA LEU A 138 5.69 -0.53 9.90
C LEU A 138 5.60 -0.36 8.37
N VAL A 139 4.54 0.25 7.84
CA VAL A 139 4.39 0.43 6.38
C VAL A 139 5.00 1.77 5.92
N PRO A 140 5.40 1.89 4.64
CA PRO A 140 5.86 3.15 4.07
C PRO A 140 4.82 4.26 4.24
N ALA A 141 5.28 5.51 4.37
CA ALA A 141 4.43 6.68 4.58
C ALA A 141 3.26 6.78 3.58
N SER A 142 3.50 6.39 2.32
CA SER A 142 2.50 6.37 1.25
C SER A 142 1.32 5.41 1.47
N CYS A 143 1.46 4.44 2.37
CA CYS A 143 0.47 3.40 2.66
C CYS A 143 -0.16 3.51 4.05
N ARG A 144 0.24 4.47 4.89
CA ARG A 144 -0.16 4.53 6.31
C ARG A 144 -1.64 4.83 6.55
N THR A 145 -2.38 5.19 5.50
CA THR A 145 -3.82 5.40 5.58
C THR A 145 -4.51 4.08 5.91
N THR A 146 -5.13 3.94 7.07
CA THR A 146 -5.94 2.76 7.40
C THR A 146 -7.30 2.88 6.73
N LEU A 147 -7.76 1.84 6.02
CA LEU A 147 -9.14 1.82 5.55
C LEU A 147 -10.05 1.66 6.77
N PRO A 148 -11.04 2.54 7.02
CA PRO A 148 -11.95 2.37 8.14
C PRO A 148 -12.66 1.03 7.99
N ALA A 149 -12.66 0.21 9.05
CA ALA A 149 -13.29 -1.12 9.10
C ALA A 149 -14.83 -1.11 8.93
N THR A 150 -15.41 0.04 8.59
CA THR A 150 -16.84 0.23 8.39
C THR A 150 -17.05 1.22 7.24
N ALA A 151 -17.02 0.73 6.01
CA ALA A 151 -17.71 1.38 4.91
C ALA A 151 -18.66 0.32 4.31
N PRO A 152 -19.96 0.31 4.66
CA PRO A 152 -20.91 -0.44 3.87
C PRO A 152 -20.85 0.10 2.44
N ALA A 153 -20.76 -0.80 1.47
CA ALA A 153 -20.93 -0.51 0.06
C ALA A 153 -22.29 0.18 -0.14
N THR A 154 -22.30 1.50 -0.07
CA THR A 154 -23.47 2.30 -0.38
C THR A 154 -23.07 3.19 -1.53
N SER A 155 -23.51 2.76 -2.71
CA SER A 155 -23.54 3.50 -3.95
C SER A 155 -23.87 4.97 -3.70
N ILE A 156 -22.92 5.87 -3.94
CA ILE A 156 -23.24 7.27 -4.14
C ILE A 156 -23.61 7.39 -5.62
N ALA A 157 -24.92 7.35 -5.88
CA ALA A 157 -25.48 7.69 -7.18
C ALA A 157 -25.10 9.13 -7.55
N PRO A 158 -24.86 9.44 -8.84
CA PRO A 158 -24.64 10.82 -9.27
C PRO A 158 -25.95 11.62 -9.15
N THR A 159 -25.95 12.63 -8.29
CA THR A 159 -26.99 13.66 -8.21
C THR A 159 -26.92 14.50 -9.49
N SER A 160 -27.82 14.20 -10.45
CA SER A 160 -28.06 15.05 -11.60
C SER A 160 -28.82 16.29 -11.14
N ALA A 161 -28.11 17.42 -11.02
CA ALA A 161 -28.73 18.73 -10.90
C ALA A 161 -29.28 19.14 -12.28
N ALA A 162 -30.50 18.69 -12.58
CA ALA A 162 -31.32 19.27 -13.64
C ALA A 162 -32.00 20.53 -13.11
N THR A 163 -31.50 21.71 -13.48
CA THR A 163 -32.22 22.97 -13.28
C THR A 163 -33.15 23.19 -14.47
N ALA A 164 -34.38 22.70 -14.36
CA ALA A 164 -35.48 23.12 -15.21
C ALA A 164 -35.95 24.51 -14.75
N ALA A 165 -35.74 25.54 -15.58
CA ALA A 165 -36.42 26.82 -15.44
C ALA A 165 -37.51 26.89 -16.51
N ALA A 166 -38.76 26.70 -16.09
CA ALA A 166 -39.95 27.00 -16.86
C ALA A 166 -40.36 28.46 -16.58
N VAL A 167 -40.56 29.27 -17.62
CA VAL A 167 -41.44 30.45 -17.57
C VAL A 167 -42.25 30.52 -18.86
N SER A 168 -43.56 30.62 -18.65
CA SER A 168 -44.73 30.58 -19.55
C SER A 168 -44.78 31.57 -20.73
N PRO A 169 -45.74 31.37 -21.67
CA PRO A 169 -45.92 32.19 -22.87
C PRO A 169 -46.89 33.37 -22.64
N ALA A 170 -46.64 34.51 -23.29
CA ALA A 170 -47.65 35.49 -23.70
C ALA A 170 -47.00 36.64 -24.49
N HIS A 171 -47.31 36.79 -25.79
CA HIS A 171 -48.04 37.96 -26.33
C HIS A 171 -48.10 37.92 -27.86
N SER A 172 -49.32 38.11 -28.35
CA SER A 172 -49.71 38.37 -29.72
C SER A 172 -49.21 39.74 -30.20
N SER A 173 -48.77 39.83 -31.45
CA SER A 173 -49.15 40.84 -32.47
C SER A 173 -48.52 40.45 -33.80
#